data_AF-A0A845MRC7-F1
#
_entry.id   AF-A0A845MRC7-F1
#
_cell.length_a   1.000
_cell.length_b   1.000
_cell.length_c   1.000
_cell.angle_alpha   90.00
_cell.angle_beta   90.00
_cell.angle_gamma   90.00
#
_symmetry.space_group_name_H-M   'P 1'
#
loop_
_entity.id
_entity.type
_entity.pdbx_description
1 polymer ?
#
loop_
_entity_poly.entity_id
_entity_poly.type
_entity_poly.pdbx_seq_one_letter_code
_entity_poly.pdbx_strand_id
1 'polypeptide(L)'
;MRNAALLIGFTSLVFFMGWWISDDKVAPPAQRWLETDNTPNEAYQYLVNLVGVNEPFNREIIQQRLSQSRSPIAASVDHLAELEDESLLCEAYSASCLQNQQQKRDEAHALLTRYALQLEHYQHFLAFEHFSDRTPAGPDSAFPRYHQLLSLARLQSLQWALNDNGGEGLADEIVRLRKLLSQDHSLLSKLTVSQMLSEKLQLAALLMQQGQQIPLSQYGLSYDERSLRSALTFEFRLATAVLESDWETEDLGIAGWLEHLMLVAGLRKNMTTNRAFLYFEHYADLSENPSAVIASDVYKMPSPTWPQRVRNPVGNHLLDSAFPDMPEYLYRLAHLDAQLRLLSWFRHPDQTLPNPWSPDGDGNLQKTGKEMCFPTSFNTDKARSCLPLLTGGS
;
A
#
# COMPACT_ATOMS: atom_id res chain seq x y z
N MET A 1 -5.16 -46.71 -47.90
CA MET A 1 -5.85 -45.43 -47.59
C MET A 1 -6.35 -45.36 -46.14
N ARG A 2 -7.10 -46.36 -45.62
CA ARG A 2 -7.64 -46.35 -44.25
C ARG A 2 -6.58 -46.21 -43.13
N ASN A 3 -5.46 -46.93 -43.26
CA ASN A 3 -4.38 -46.88 -42.26
C ASN A 3 -3.60 -45.55 -42.28
N ALA A 4 -3.48 -44.90 -43.44
CA ALA A 4 -2.85 -43.59 -43.56
C ALA A 4 -3.72 -42.49 -42.95
N ALA A 5 -5.04 -42.53 -43.16
CA ALA A 5 -5.98 -41.60 -42.53
C ALA A 5 -6.00 -41.74 -40.99
N LEU A 6 -5.93 -42.97 -40.47
CA LEU A 6 -5.83 -43.22 -39.03
C LEU A 6 -4.52 -42.70 -38.44
N LEU A 7 -3.39 -42.88 -39.13
CA LEU A 7 -2.09 -42.38 -38.68
C LEU A 7 -2.04 -40.84 -38.69
N ILE A 8 -2.56 -40.20 -39.74
CA ILE A 8 -2.67 -38.73 -39.83
C ILE A 8 -3.58 -38.19 -38.74
N GLY A 9 -4.71 -38.84 -38.48
CA GLY A 9 -5.63 -38.45 -37.39
C GLY A 9 -4.98 -38.56 -36.02
N PHE A 10 -4.29 -39.66 -35.73
CA PHE A 10 -3.60 -39.87 -34.45
C PHE A 10 -2.46 -38.87 -34.23
N THR A 11 -1.61 -38.65 -35.24
CA THR A 11 -0.50 -37.69 -35.15
C THR A 11 -0.99 -36.25 -34.99
N SER A 12 -2.08 -35.88 -35.67
CA SER A 12 -2.72 -34.57 -35.50
C SER A 12 -3.29 -34.39 -34.09
N LEU A 13 -3.90 -35.44 -33.53
CA LEU A 13 -4.43 -35.42 -32.17
C LEU A 13 -3.30 -35.26 -31.13
N VAL A 14 -2.20 -36.01 -31.28
CA VAL A 14 -1.04 -35.91 -30.37
C VAL A 14 -0.41 -34.53 -30.45
N PHE A 15 -0.25 -33.98 -31.65
CA PHE A 15 0.29 -32.62 -31.83
C PHE A 15 -0.64 -31.57 -31.23
N PHE A 16 -1.95 -31.70 -31.44
CA PHE A 16 -2.96 -30.80 -30.87
C PHE A 16 -2.98 -30.88 -29.34
N MET A 17 -2.96 -32.09 -28.77
CA MET A 17 -2.90 -32.29 -27.32
C MET A 17 -1.62 -31.69 -26.76
N GLY A 18 -0.45 -31.98 -27.35
CA GLY A 18 0.84 -31.41 -26.95
C GLY A 18 0.86 -29.89 -26.99
N TRP A 19 0.34 -29.29 -28.06
CA TRP A 19 0.16 -27.85 -28.19
C TRP A 19 -0.80 -27.31 -27.12
N TRP A 20 -1.93 -27.97 -26.88
CA TRP A 20 -2.93 -27.58 -25.90
C TRP A 20 -2.35 -27.56 -24.49
N ILE A 21 -1.65 -28.62 -24.08
CA ILE A 21 -1.11 -28.77 -22.72
C ILE A 21 0.19 -27.99 -22.50
N SER A 22 0.90 -27.62 -23.57
CA SER A 22 2.10 -26.80 -23.41
C SER A 22 1.76 -25.45 -22.79
N ASP A 23 2.63 -24.97 -21.90
CA ASP A 23 2.61 -23.60 -21.39
C ASP A 23 3.69 -22.77 -22.12
N ASP A 24 3.55 -21.45 -22.09
CA ASP A 24 4.57 -20.56 -22.61
C ASP A 24 5.76 -20.48 -21.63
N LYS A 25 6.87 -19.90 -22.07
CA LYS A 25 7.92 -19.47 -21.13
C LYS A 25 7.51 -18.15 -20.48
N VAL A 26 7.94 -17.92 -19.24
CA VAL A 26 7.84 -16.59 -18.63
C VAL A 26 8.63 -15.60 -19.48
N ALA A 27 8.01 -14.47 -19.81
CA ALA A 27 8.61 -13.44 -20.63
C ALA A 27 9.78 -12.79 -19.87
N PRO A 28 10.88 -12.40 -20.54
CA PRO A 28 12.05 -11.84 -19.85
C PRO A 28 11.77 -10.63 -18.94
N PRO A 29 10.88 -9.68 -19.29
CA PRO A 29 10.49 -8.59 -18.38
C PRO A 29 9.82 -9.09 -17.11
N ALA A 30 8.86 -10.00 -17.22
CA ALA A 30 8.19 -10.63 -16.08
C ALA A 30 9.19 -11.42 -15.21
N GLN A 31 10.09 -12.17 -15.83
CA GLN A 31 11.11 -12.95 -15.12
C GLN A 31 11.99 -12.06 -14.23
N ARG A 32 12.40 -10.88 -14.71
CA ARG A 32 13.20 -9.94 -13.91
C ARG A 32 12.48 -9.47 -12.64
N TRP A 33 11.16 -9.28 -12.72
CA TRP A 33 10.35 -8.92 -11.55
C TRP A 33 10.23 -10.09 -10.57
N LEU A 34 10.11 -11.32 -11.07
CA LEU A 34 10.08 -12.52 -10.22
C LEU A 34 11.42 -12.79 -9.50
N GLU A 35 12.53 -12.50 -10.17
CA GLU A 35 13.91 -12.71 -9.66
C GLU A 35 14.42 -11.62 -8.71
N THR A 36 13.63 -10.58 -8.44
CA THR A 36 14.02 -9.52 -7.51
C THR A 36 14.24 -10.10 -6.11
N ASP A 37 15.36 -9.74 -5.45
CA ASP A 37 15.71 -10.24 -4.10
C ASP A 37 14.53 -10.07 -3.13
N ASN A 38 14.31 -11.06 -2.26
CA ASN A 38 13.26 -11.05 -1.25
C ASN A 38 13.77 -11.32 0.16
N THR A 39 15.06 -11.14 0.40
CA THR A 39 15.64 -11.41 1.71
C THR A 39 15.10 -10.39 2.73
N PRO A 40 14.39 -10.81 3.79
CA PRO A 40 13.83 -9.89 4.76
C PRO A 40 14.92 -9.07 5.46
N ASN A 41 14.69 -7.78 5.60
CA ASN A 41 15.59 -6.91 6.35
C ASN A 41 15.15 -6.77 7.82
N GLU A 42 16.03 -6.22 8.66
CA GLU A 42 15.78 -6.10 10.10
C GLU A 42 14.55 -5.24 10.42
N ALA A 43 14.32 -4.16 9.66
CA ALA A 43 13.19 -3.27 9.85
C ALA A 43 11.85 -3.96 9.60
N TYR A 44 11.76 -4.83 8.58
CA TYR A 44 10.57 -5.61 8.30
C TYR A 44 10.29 -6.63 9.42
N GLN A 45 11.32 -7.35 9.87
CA GLN A 45 11.19 -8.30 10.97
C GLN A 45 10.74 -7.62 12.27
N TYR A 46 11.26 -6.41 12.52
CA TYR A 46 10.83 -5.57 13.62
C TYR A 46 9.34 -5.19 13.49
N LEU A 47 8.93 -4.73 12.31
CA LEU A 47 7.55 -4.31 12.05
C LEU A 47 6.53 -5.45 12.26
N VAL A 48 6.84 -6.66 11.78
CA VAL A 48 5.97 -7.85 11.99
C VAL A 48 5.74 -8.12 13.48
N ASN A 49 6.73 -7.81 14.33
CA ASN A 49 6.68 -8.06 15.77
C ASN A 49 6.37 -6.82 16.61
N LEU A 50 6.18 -5.64 16.00
CA LEU A 50 6.16 -4.32 16.66
C LEU A 50 5.27 -4.27 17.92
N VAL A 51 4.15 -4.97 17.88
CA VAL A 51 3.09 -4.92 18.90
C VAL A 51 3.07 -6.14 19.82
N GLY A 52 3.75 -7.23 19.44
CA GLY A 52 3.86 -8.43 20.27
C GLY A 52 4.92 -8.32 21.37
N VAL A 53 5.63 -7.19 21.48
CA VAL A 53 6.74 -7.00 22.42
C VAL A 53 6.32 -6.01 23.51
N ASN A 54 5.96 -6.52 24.69
CA ASN A 54 5.79 -5.74 25.92
C ASN A 54 7.11 -5.58 26.71
N GLU A 55 8.23 -5.71 26.00
CA GLU A 55 9.59 -5.68 26.53
C GLU A 55 10.42 -4.70 25.69
N PRO A 56 11.53 -4.16 26.21
CA PRO A 56 12.48 -3.40 25.40
C PRO A 56 13.00 -4.26 24.23
N PHE A 57 13.27 -3.64 23.09
CA PHE A 57 13.78 -4.33 21.91
C PHE A 57 15.02 -5.18 22.24
N ASN A 58 14.89 -6.50 22.02
CA ASN A 58 16.00 -7.44 22.10
C ASN A 58 16.03 -8.29 20.82
N ARG A 59 17.11 -8.12 20.05
CA ARG A 59 17.34 -8.78 18.77
C ARG A 59 17.34 -10.31 18.87
N GLU A 60 17.90 -10.86 19.93
CA GLU A 60 17.99 -12.31 20.14
C GLU A 60 16.60 -12.90 20.41
N ILE A 61 15.77 -12.21 21.20
CA ILE A 61 14.40 -12.63 21.51
C ILE A 61 13.52 -12.61 20.25
N ILE A 62 13.66 -11.59 19.40
CA ILE A 62 12.91 -11.50 18.14
C ILE A 62 13.37 -12.59 17.17
N GLN A 63 14.67 -12.82 17.01
CA GLN A 63 15.18 -13.92 16.18
C GLN A 63 14.74 -15.29 16.70
N GLN A 64 14.69 -15.47 18.02
CA GLN A 64 14.19 -16.69 18.65
C GLN A 64 12.69 -16.90 18.37
N ARG A 65 11.85 -15.86 18.49
CA ARG A 65 10.43 -15.94 18.12
C ARG A 65 10.23 -16.23 16.64
N LEU A 66 11.01 -15.60 15.77
CA LEU A 66 10.95 -15.83 14.32
C LEU A 66 11.34 -17.28 13.96
N SER A 67 12.31 -17.88 14.65
CA SER A 67 12.69 -19.29 14.42
C SER A 67 11.69 -20.30 14.99
N GLN A 68 10.91 -19.92 16.00
CA GLN A 68 9.90 -20.75 16.65
C GLN A 68 8.50 -20.62 16.02
N SER A 69 8.21 -19.50 15.36
CA SER A 69 6.93 -19.28 14.68
C SER A 69 6.92 -19.95 13.31
N ARG A 70 6.42 -21.19 13.24
CA ARG A 70 6.02 -21.83 11.97
C ARG A 70 4.64 -21.36 11.49
N SER A 71 3.93 -20.57 12.30
CA SER A 71 2.68 -19.92 11.91
C SER A 71 2.57 -18.61 12.68
N PRO A 72 2.63 -17.45 11.99
CA PRO A 72 2.66 -16.13 12.61
C PRO A 72 1.29 -15.66 13.16
N ILE A 73 0.26 -16.49 13.02
CA ILE A 73 -1.09 -16.27 13.56
C ILE A 73 -1.27 -17.01 14.90
N ALA A 74 -0.18 -17.27 15.64
CA ALA A 74 -0.32 -17.57 17.05
C ALA A 74 -0.91 -16.33 17.72
N ALA A 75 -2.12 -16.46 18.25
CA ALA A 75 -2.92 -15.42 18.88
C ALA A 75 -2.14 -14.62 19.94
N SER A 76 -1.35 -13.64 19.50
CA SER A 76 -0.87 -12.59 20.39
C SER A 76 -2.09 -11.77 20.74
N VAL A 77 -2.37 -11.65 22.04
CA VAL A 77 -3.39 -10.73 22.56
C VAL A 77 -3.14 -9.37 21.91
N ASP A 78 -4.17 -8.82 21.28
CA ASP A 78 -4.06 -7.50 20.70
C ASP A 78 -4.07 -6.46 21.81
N HIS A 79 -2.86 -6.09 22.25
CA HIS A 79 -2.67 -5.09 23.30
C HIS A 79 -3.03 -3.67 22.87
N LEU A 80 -3.31 -3.45 21.57
CA LEU A 80 -3.67 -2.16 21.00
C LEU A 80 -5.11 -2.12 20.47
N ALA A 81 -5.89 -3.20 20.63
CA ALA A 81 -7.31 -3.21 20.28
C ALA A 81 -8.08 -2.11 21.03
N GLU A 82 -7.67 -1.82 22.27
CA GLU A 82 -8.25 -0.73 23.06
C GLU A 82 -8.02 0.65 22.43
N LEU A 83 -6.96 0.84 21.62
CA LEU A 83 -6.70 2.11 20.94
C LEU A 83 -7.63 2.37 19.75
N GLU A 84 -8.25 1.34 19.17
CA GLU A 84 -9.06 1.50 17.95
C GLU A 84 -10.30 2.38 18.19
N ASP A 85 -10.88 2.30 19.39
CA ASP A 85 -12.07 3.06 19.78
C ASP A 85 -11.75 4.33 20.59
N GLU A 86 -10.46 4.70 20.71
CA GLU A 86 -10.09 5.84 21.54
C GLU A 86 -10.43 7.18 20.88
N SER A 87 -11.37 7.91 21.48
CA SER A 87 -11.86 9.20 20.99
C SER A 87 -10.80 10.31 20.89
N LEU A 88 -9.63 10.09 21.50
CA LEU A 88 -8.48 10.99 21.43
C LEU A 88 -7.56 10.70 20.24
N LEU A 89 -7.72 9.58 19.53
CA LEU A 89 -6.93 9.25 18.34
C LEU A 89 -7.67 9.66 17.06
N CYS A 90 -7.19 10.70 16.39
CA CYS A 90 -7.83 11.24 15.19
C CYS A 90 -7.46 10.41 13.95
N GLU A 91 -8.44 9.78 13.30
CA GLU A 91 -8.26 9.11 12.01
C GLU A 91 -8.20 10.09 10.83
N ALA A 92 -9.07 11.10 10.84
CA ALA A 92 -8.97 12.26 9.98
C ALA A 92 -8.87 13.49 10.87
N TYR A 93 -7.72 14.17 10.83
CA TYR A 93 -7.46 15.32 11.67
C TYR A 93 -8.39 16.46 11.29
N SER A 94 -9.31 16.75 12.21
CA SER A 94 -10.22 17.87 12.13
C SER A 94 -9.90 18.87 13.24
N ALA A 95 -10.30 20.13 13.05
CA ALA A 95 -10.18 21.15 14.08
C ALA A 95 -10.86 20.73 15.39
N SER A 96 -12.00 20.04 15.32
CA SER A 96 -12.72 19.50 16.48
C SER A 96 -11.94 18.41 17.21
N CYS A 97 -11.25 17.52 16.47
CA CYS A 97 -10.46 16.47 17.10
C CYS A 97 -9.25 17.05 17.82
N LEU A 98 -8.52 17.97 17.19
CA LEU A 98 -7.40 18.68 17.83
C LEU A 98 -7.86 19.45 19.08
N GLN A 99 -9.00 20.15 18.99
CA GLN A 99 -9.57 20.85 20.14
C GLN A 99 -9.92 19.89 21.28
N ASN A 100 -10.51 18.74 20.98
CA ASN A 100 -10.82 17.71 21.97
C ASN A 100 -9.55 17.19 22.66
N GLN A 101 -8.49 16.89 21.90
CA GLN A 101 -7.19 16.50 22.43
C GLN A 101 -6.62 17.56 23.39
N GLN A 102 -6.66 18.83 22.99
CA GLN A 102 -6.13 19.97 23.77
C GLN A 102 -6.99 20.32 25.00
N GLN A 103 -8.30 20.00 24.99
CA GLN A 103 -9.19 20.19 26.14
C GLN A 103 -9.04 19.08 27.17
N LYS A 104 -8.77 17.84 26.74
CA LYS A 104 -8.62 16.66 27.58
C LYS A 104 -7.15 16.32 27.85
N ARG A 105 -6.32 17.31 28.17
CA ARG A 105 -4.86 17.10 28.32
C ARG A 105 -4.51 16.03 29.35
N ASP A 106 -5.19 15.98 30.49
CA ASP A 106 -4.91 15.00 31.54
C ASP A 106 -5.19 13.56 31.09
N GLU A 107 -6.34 13.32 30.45
CA GLU A 107 -6.69 12.02 29.83
C GLU A 107 -5.66 11.65 28.75
N ALA A 108 -5.28 12.62 27.92
CA ALA A 108 -4.33 12.39 26.85
C ALA A 108 -2.92 12.09 27.36
N HIS A 109 -2.44 12.78 28.40
CA HIS A 109 -1.17 12.47 29.05
C HIS A 109 -1.18 11.11 29.74
N ALA A 110 -2.31 10.72 30.36
CA ALA A 110 -2.47 9.38 30.91
C ALA A 110 -2.37 8.30 29.83
N LEU A 111 -3.01 8.52 28.67
CA LEU A 111 -2.95 7.63 27.52
C LEU A 111 -1.52 7.50 26.96
N LEU A 112 -0.83 8.62 26.77
CA LEU A 112 0.58 8.64 26.32
C LEU A 112 1.51 7.92 27.31
N THR A 113 1.25 8.07 28.62
CA THR A 113 2.03 7.38 29.66
C THR A 113 1.77 5.87 29.64
N ARG A 114 0.51 5.46 29.45
CA ARG A 114 0.10 4.05 29.37
C ARG A 114 0.79 3.32 28.22
N TYR A 115 0.96 3.98 27.09
CA TYR A 115 1.51 3.41 25.86
C TYR A 115 2.91 3.94 25.50
N ALA A 116 3.67 4.43 26.49
CA ALA A 116 4.98 5.03 26.26
C ALA A 116 5.99 4.06 25.61
N LEU A 117 5.97 2.78 25.99
CA LEU A 117 6.84 1.75 25.41
C LEU A 117 6.52 1.51 23.92
N GLN A 118 5.24 1.47 23.55
CA GLN A 118 4.85 1.25 22.16
C GLN A 118 5.15 2.47 21.29
N LEU A 119 5.11 3.69 21.85
CA LEU A 119 5.62 4.88 21.18
C LEU A 119 7.13 4.80 20.94
N GLU A 120 7.91 4.34 21.92
CA GLU A 120 9.35 4.12 21.74
C GLU A 120 9.61 3.12 20.61
N HIS A 121 8.83 2.03 20.55
CA HIS A 121 8.94 1.06 19.47
C HIS A 121 8.61 1.64 18.10
N TYR A 122 7.55 2.44 18.01
CA TYR A 122 7.20 3.14 16.78
C TYR A 122 8.32 4.09 16.33
N GLN A 123 8.90 4.86 17.24
CA GLN A 123 10.01 5.77 16.95
C GLN A 123 11.26 5.00 16.52
N HIS A 124 11.54 3.86 17.14
CA HIS A 124 12.64 2.97 16.75
C HIS A 124 12.42 2.40 15.34
N PHE A 125 11.19 1.99 15.01
CA PHE A 125 10.85 1.55 13.65
C PHE A 125 11.14 2.65 12.61
N LEU A 126 10.70 3.88 12.87
CA LEU A 126 10.98 5.01 11.98
C LEU A 126 12.46 5.43 11.93
N ALA A 127 13.29 4.93 12.85
CA ALA A 127 14.72 5.21 12.89
C ALA A 127 15.56 4.24 12.03
N PHE A 128 14.99 3.13 11.54
CA PHE A 128 15.72 2.23 10.66
C PHE A 128 16.23 2.95 9.41
N GLU A 129 17.49 2.66 9.05
CA GLU A 129 18.12 3.32 7.91
C GLU A 129 17.49 2.88 6.58
N HIS A 130 17.17 1.59 6.48
CA HIS A 130 16.64 0.95 5.30
C HIS A 130 15.44 0.08 5.69
N PHE A 131 14.35 0.21 4.94
CA PHE A 131 13.16 -0.61 5.06
C PHE A 131 12.92 -1.34 3.75
N SER A 132 12.51 -2.60 3.84
CA SER A 132 12.17 -3.38 2.67
C SER A 132 11.09 -4.36 3.06
N ASP A 133 9.86 -4.08 2.63
CA ASP A 133 8.75 -4.99 2.84
C ASP A 133 8.93 -6.22 1.96
N ARG A 134 9.28 -7.33 2.60
CA ARG A 134 9.56 -8.61 1.96
C ARG A 134 8.66 -9.68 2.56
N THR A 135 7.37 -9.38 2.75
CA THR A 135 6.41 -10.42 3.11
C THR A 135 6.54 -11.60 2.14
N PRO A 136 6.74 -12.84 2.63
CA PRO A 136 6.86 -13.96 1.72
C PRO A 136 5.62 -14.08 0.81
N ALA A 137 5.83 -14.52 -0.43
CA ALA A 137 4.74 -14.73 -1.36
C ALA A 137 4.14 -16.12 -1.10
N GLY A 138 3.21 -16.21 -0.16
CA GLY A 138 2.58 -17.48 0.22
C GLY A 138 1.44 -17.32 1.23
N PRO A 139 0.52 -18.31 1.32
CA PRO A 139 -0.65 -18.25 2.20
C PRO A 139 -0.30 -18.22 3.70
N ASP A 140 0.84 -18.78 4.11
CA ASP A 140 1.28 -18.85 5.51
C ASP A 140 2.14 -17.66 5.95
N SER A 141 2.16 -16.59 5.16
CA SER A 141 3.07 -15.46 5.36
C SER A 141 2.65 -14.57 6.52
N ALA A 142 3.64 -14.12 7.30
CA ALA A 142 3.43 -13.18 8.40
C ALA A 142 3.20 -11.77 7.84
N PHE A 143 1.97 -11.27 7.87
CA PHE A 143 1.68 -9.89 7.50
C PHE A 143 1.86 -8.95 8.69
N PRO A 144 2.51 -7.79 8.50
CA PRO A 144 2.47 -6.72 9.49
C PRO A 144 1.06 -6.31 9.89
N ARG A 145 0.87 -5.95 11.16
CA ARG A 145 -0.40 -5.43 11.68
C ARG A 145 -0.51 -3.93 11.41
N TYR A 146 -0.76 -3.56 10.16
CA TYR A 146 -0.75 -2.15 9.73
C TYR A 146 -1.80 -1.27 10.44
N HIS A 147 -2.94 -1.81 10.86
CA HIS A 147 -3.92 -1.05 11.66
C HIS A 147 -3.32 -0.57 12.98
N GLN A 148 -2.54 -1.41 13.64
CA GLN A 148 -1.87 -1.05 14.89
C GLN A 148 -0.76 -0.02 14.66
N LEU A 149 -0.05 -0.13 13.54
CA LEU A 149 0.93 0.88 13.13
C LEU A 149 0.27 2.27 12.97
N LEU A 150 -0.93 2.33 12.37
CA LEU A 150 -1.72 3.56 12.28
C LEU A 150 -2.10 4.08 13.67
N SER A 151 -2.55 3.23 14.58
CA SER A 151 -2.88 3.63 15.97
C SER A 151 -1.67 4.22 16.70
N LEU A 152 -0.48 3.64 16.54
CA LEU A 152 0.76 4.18 17.11
C LEU A 152 1.17 5.51 16.47
N ALA A 153 1.01 5.65 15.15
CA ALA A 153 1.23 6.92 14.48
C ALA A 153 0.26 8.01 15.00
N ARG A 154 -1.01 7.68 15.22
CA ARG A 154 -2.01 8.59 15.81
C ARG A 154 -1.68 8.96 17.26
N LEU A 155 -1.18 7.99 18.04
CA LEU A 155 -0.71 8.25 19.40
C LEU A 155 0.51 9.19 19.41
N GLN A 156 1.42 9.06 18.44
CA GLN A 156 2.52 10.02 18.26
C GLN A 156 1.98 11.41 17.85
N SER A 157 0.94 11.47 17.00
CA SER A 157 0.28 12.73 16.66
C SER A 157 -0.35 13.40 17.88
N LEU A 158 -0.93 12.62 18.80
CA LEU A 158 -1.43 13.12 20.08
C LEU A 158 -0.32 13.76 20.91
N GLN A 159 0.87 13.14 20.96
CA GLN A 159 2.03 13.72 21.65
C GLN A 159 2.40 15.11 21.08
N TRP A 160 2.38 15.27 19.76
CA TRP A 160 2.66 16.55 19.11
C TRP A 160 1.56 17.59 19.29
N ALA A 161 0.30 17.17 19.25
CA ALA A 161 -0.86 18.06 19.46
C ALA A 161 -0.88 18.72 20.84
N LEU A 162 -0.31 18.06 21.85
CA LEU A 162 -0.22 18.53 23.23
C LEU A 162 1.07 19.29 23.55
N ASN A 163 2.07 19.28 22.67
CA ASN A 163 3.33 19.95 22.89
C ASN A 163 3.27 21.38 22.33
N ASP A 164 3.60 22.36 23.16
CA ASP A 164 3.58 23.78 22.77
C ASP A 164 4.57 24.08 21.62
N ASN A 165 5.64 23.28 21.49
CA ASN A 165 6.58 23.27 20.36
C ASN A 165 6.54 21.95 19.57
N GLY A 166 5.36 21.31 19.49
CA GLY A 166 5.18 20.03 18.79
C GLY A 166 5.52 20.06 17.29
N GLY A 167 5.56 21.25 16.69
CA GLY A 167 5.81 21.44 15.27
C GLY A 167 7.17 20.93 14.76
N GLU A 168 8.25 21.07 15.54
CA GLU A 168 9.56 20.52 15.17
C GLU A 168 9.56 19.00 15.17
N GLY A 169 9.05 18.37 16.24
CA GLY A 169 8.94 16.92 16.34
C GLY A 169 8.04 16.32 15.25
N LEU A 170 6.94 17.00 14.91
CA LEU A 170 6.07 16.62 13.81
C LEU A 170 6.76 16.73 12.45
N ALA A 171 7.56 17.78 12.23
CA ALA A 171 8.33 17.94 10.99
C ALA A 171 9.38 16.83 10.84
N ASP A 172 10.09 16.49 11.92
CA ASP A 172 11.04 15.37 11.93
C ASP A 172 10.36 14.03 11.64
N GLU A 173 9.18 13.80 12.20
CA GLU A 173 8.39 12.59 11.92
C GLU A 173 7.94 12.55 10.44
N ILE A 174 7.47 13.67 9.89
CA ILE A 174 7.14 13.80 8.46
C ILE A 174 8.34 13.43 7.60
N VAL A 175 9.54 13.91 7.93
CA VAL A 175 10.77 13.59 7.19
C VAL A 175 11.10 12.09 7.27
N ARG A 176 10.95 11.46 8.45
CA ARG A 176 11.18 10.01 8.61
C ARG A 176 10.16 9.17 7.84
N LEU A 177 8.88 9.55 7.87
CA LEU A 177 7.82 8.88 7.12
C LEU A 177 8.02 9.02 5.61
N ARG A 178 8.46 10.19 5.15
CA ARG A 178 8.85 10.42 3.75
C ARG A 178 10.04 9.56 3.32
N LYS A 179 11.08 9.48 4.17
CA LYS A 179 12.19 8.56 3.96
C LYS A 179 11.68 7.12 3.85
N LEU A 180 10.84 6.68 4.79
CA LEU A 180 10.24 5.35 4.78
C LEU A 180 9.49 5.13 3.46
N LEU A 181 8.59 6.05 3.07
CA LEU A 181 7.78 5.98 1.84
C LEU A 181 8.64 5.80 0.58
N SER A 182 9.87 6.34 0.53
CA SER A 182 10.77 6.20 -0.62
C SER A 182 11.41 4.81 -0.77
N GLN A 183 11.24 3.91 0.19
CA GLN A 183 11.89 2.60 0.21
C GLN A 183 11.03 1.51 -0.48
N ASP A 184 11.43 0.25 -0.32
CA ASP A 184 10.72 -0.90 -0.88
C ASP A 184 9.54 -1.30 0.01
N HIS A 185 8.35 -1.37 -0.58
CA HIS A 185 7.10 -1.66 0.11
C HIS A 185 6.29 -2.74 -0.64
N SER A 186 5.40 -3.44 0.07
CA SER A 186 4.19 -4.01 -0.53
C SER A 186 3.20 -2.88 -0.83
N LEU A 187 2.16 -3.13 -1.64
CA LEU A 187 1.16 -2.10 -1.91
C LEU A 187 0.48 -1.64 -0.62
N LEU A 188 0.11 -2.58 0.24
CA LEU A 188 -0.52 -2.30 1.52
C LEU A 188 0.39 -1.43 2.41
N SER A 189 1.67 -1.79 2.54
CA SER A 189 2.62 -1.00 3.34
C SER A 189 2.80 0.43 2.82
N LYS A 190 2.97 0.61 1.51
CA LYS A 190 3.12 1.94 0.90
C LYS A 190 1.89 2.81 1.18
N LEU A 191 0.69 2.24 1.06
CA LEU A 191 -0.57 2.94 1.32
C LEU A 191 -0.77 3.25 2.81
N THR A 192 -0.33 2.38 3.72
CA THR A 192 -0.33 2.67 5.15
C THR A 192 0.58 3.84 5.49
N VAL A 193 1.81 3.87 4.95
CA VAL A 193 2.73 5.01 5.14
C VAL A 193 2.18 6.29 4.54
N SER A 194 1.55 6.20 3.36
CA SER A 194 0.85 7.33 2.75
C SER A 194 -0.27 7.87 3.64
N GLN A 195 -1.05 6.99 4.27
CA GLN A 195 -2.12 7.38 5.18
C GLN A 195 -1.56 8.05 6.44
N MET A 196 -0.53 7.47 7.07
CA MET A 196 0.17 8.09 8.20
C MET A 196 0.62 9.50 7.84
N LEU A 197 1.27 9.67 6.69
CA LEU A 197 1.75 10.97 6.25
C LEU A 197 0.60 11.97 6.01
N SER A 198 -0.48 11.55 5.34
CA SER A 198 -1.69 12.38 5.17
C SER A 198 -2.23 12.90 6.50
N GLU A 199 -2.36 12.04 7.51
CA GLU A 199 -2.82 12.42 8.85
C GLU A 199 -1.85 13.42 9.54
N LYS A 200 -0.53 13.24 9.38
CA LYS A 200 0.47 14.20 9.88
C LYS A 200 0.38 15.55 9.20
N LEU A 201 0.12 15.60 7.88
CA LEU A 201 -0.02 16.85 7.14
C LEU A 201 -1.27 17.61 7.57
N GLN A 202 -2.36 16.91 7.87
CA GLN A 202 -3.57 17.51 8.41
C GLN A 202 -3.33 18.13 9.80
N LEU A 203 -2.64 17.41 10.70
CA LEU A 203 -2.21 17.99 11.99
C LEU A 203 -1.28 19.19 11.78
N ALA A 204 -0.29 19.08 10.90
CA ALA A 204 0.63 20.17 10.60
C ALA A 204 -0.10 21.44 10.14
N ALA A 205 -1.08 21.29 9.24
CA ALA A 205 -1.91 22.41 8.78
C ALA A 205 -2.64 23.10 9.93
N LEU A 206 -3.18 22.34 10.89
CA LEU A 206 -3.86 22.91 12.06
C LEU A 206 -2.87 23.61 13.01
N LEU A 207 -1.73 22.98 13.32
CA LEU A 207 -0.72 23.57 14.21
C LEU A 207 -0.10 24.84 13.61
N MET A 208 0.08 24.90 12.29
CA MET A 208 0.54 26.12 11.59
C MET A 208 -0.46 27.27 11.75
N GLN A 209 -1.76 26.99 11.69
CA GLN A 209 -2.79 27.99 11.94
C GLN A 209 -2.84 28.43 13.42
N GLN A 210 -2.32 27.61 14.35
CA GLN A 210 -2.08 27.98 15.74
C GLN A 210 -0.74 28.73 15.95
N GLY A 211 0.01 29.01 14.87
CA GLY A 211 1.27 29.75 14.91
C GLY A 211 2.51 28.88 15.15
N GLN A 212 2.39 27.56 15.21
CA GLN A 212 3.57 26.68 15.30
C GLN A 212 4.33 26.64 13.97
N GLN A 213 5.65 26.58 14.03
CA GLN A 213 6.48 26.40 12.84
C GLN A 213 6.61 24.92 12.51
N ILE A 214 6.38 24.57 11.25
CA ILE A 214 6.61 23.22 10.70
C ILE A 214 7.73 23.33 9.65
N PRO A 215 8.99 23.13 10.04
CA PRO A 215 10.14 23.33 9.14
C PRO A 215 10.29 22.17 8.15
N LEU A 216 9.58 22.23 7.02
CA LEU A 216 9.80 21.32 5.89
C LEU A 216 10.66 21.98 4.81
N SER A 217 11.57 21.20 4.22
CA SER A 217 12.45 21.64 3.13
C SER A 217 11.79 21.51 1.75
N GLN A 218 10.79 20.63 1.60
CA GLN A 218 10.15 20.30 0.32
C GLN A 218 8.65 20.05 0.50
N TYR A 219 7.84 20.58 -0.43
CA TYR A 219 6.37 20.53 -0.42
C TYR A 219 5.79 19.77 -1.61
N GLY A 220 6.49 18.72 -2.04
CA GLY A 220 6.01 17.76 -3.03
C GLY A 220 6.74 16.45 -2.83
N LEU A 221 6.11 15.37 -3.28
CA LEU A 221 6.70 14.05 -3.25
C LEU A 221 7.81 13.93 -4.30
N SER A 222 8.90 13.27 -3.93
CA SER A 222 9.98 12.89 -4.83
C SER A 222 9.50 11.83 -5.83
N TYR A 223 10.38 11.44 -6.75
CA TYR A 223 10.10 10.33 -7.65
C TYR A 223 9.89 9.01 -6.89
N ASP A 224 10.83 8.65 -5.99
CA ASP A 224 10.80 7.39 -5.25
C ASP A 224 9.61 7.32 -4.25
N GLU A 225 9.22 8.47 -3.69
CA GLU A 225 8.06 8.56 -2.82
C GLU A 225 6.74 8.27 -3.58
N ARG A 226 6.62 8.72 -4.83
CA ARG A 226 5.43 8.51 -5.68
C ARG A 226 5.39 7.16 -6.37
N SER A 227 6.55 6.61 -6.72
CA SER A 227 6.62 5.36 -7.49
C SER A 227 6.01 4.20 -6.69
N LEU A 228 5.09 3.49 -7.34
CA LEU A 228 4.54 2.21 -6.89
C LEU A 228 5.28 1.03 -7.51
N ARG A 229 6.38 1.24 -8.23
CA ARG A 229 7.06 0.16 -8.97
C ARG A 229 7.50 -0.99 -8.07
N SER A 230 8.13 -0.70 -6.92
CA SER A 230 8.54 -1.74 -5.96
C SER A 230 7.32 -2.49 -5.41
N ALA A 231 6.26 -1.76 -5.03
CA ALA A 231 5.00 -2.30 -4.56
C ALA A 231 4.29 -3.19 -5.58
N LEU A 232 4.18 -2.76 -6.83
CA LEU A 232 3.53 -3.54 -7.88
C LEU A 232 4.38 -4.71 -8.36
N THR A 233 5.71 -4.60 -8.24
CA THR A 233 6.61 -5.76 -8.39
C THR A 233 6.31 -6.80 -7.32
N PHE A 234 6.12 -6.37 -6.07
CA PHE A 234 5.74 -7.25 -4.97
C PHE A 234 4.37 -7.92 -5.21
N GLU A 235 3.34 -7.14 -5.54
CA GLU A 235 2.00 -7.68 -5.82
C GLU A 235 1.99 -8.66 -7.00
N PHE A 236 2.78 -8.38 -8.05
CA PHE A 236 2.94 -9.28 -9.17
C PHE A 236 3.55 -10.63 -8.76
N ARG A 237 4.56 -10.61 -7.88
CA ARG A 237 5.17 -11.84 -7.34
C ARG A 237 4.19 -12.62 -6.49
N LEU A 238 3.43 -11.93 -5.62
CA LEU A 238 2.40 -12.57 -4.80
C LEU A 238 1.34 -13.24 -5.67
N ALA A 239 0.82 -12.52 -6.68
CA ALA A 239 -0.14 -13.07 -7.63
C ALA A 239 0.43 -14.29 -8.37
N THR A 240 1.71 -14.26 -8.76
CA THR A 240 2.36 -15.38 -9.44
C THR A 240 2.57 -16.58 -8.51
N ALA A 241 2.98 -16.35 -7.26
CA ALA A 241 3.15 -17.42 -6.28
C ALA A 241 1.84 -18.16 -5.97
N VAL A 242 0.70 -17.45 -5.95
CA VAL A 242 -0.64 -18.05 -5.81
C VAL A 242 -1.01 -18.93 -7.02
N LEU A 243 -0.53 -18.58 -8.23
CA LEU A 243 -0.70 -19.44 -9.41
C LEU A 243 0.22 -20.67 -9.35
N GLU A 244 1.40 -20.52 -8.76
CA GLU A 244 2.38 -21.59 -8.63
C GLU A 244 2.06 -22.56 -7.49
N SER A 245 1.40 -22.10 -6.43
CA SER A 245 1.06 -22.92 -5.26
C SER A 245 0.33 -24.19 -5.66
N ASP A 246 0.78 -25.32 -5.12
CA ASP A 246 0.07 -26.58 -5.27
C ASP A 246 -1.23 -26.49 -4.47
N TRP A 247 -2.36 -26.42 -5.18
CA TRP A 247 -3.67 -26.56 -4.56
C TRP A 247 -3.83 -28.02 -4.13
N GLU A 248 -3.31 -28.35 -2.95
CA GLU A 248 -3.32 -29.72 -2.41
C GLU A 248 -4.76 -30.25 -2.38
N THR A 249 -4.92 -31.45 -2.95
CA THR A 249 -6.19 -32.13 -3.14
C THR A 249 -6.53 -33.09 -1.99
N GLU A 250 -5.86 -32.96 -0.83
CA GLU A 250 -5.85 -34.02 0.21
C GLU A 250 -7.24 -34.35 0.79
N ASP A 251 -8.28 -33.54 0.55
CA ASP A 251 -9.64 -33.79 1.04
C ASP A 251 -10.77 -33.58 0.00
N LEU A 252 -10.44 -33.62 -1.30
CA LEU A 252 -11.40 -33.32 -2.36
C LEU A 252 -12.20 -34.57 -2.78
N GLY A 253 -13.51 -34.57 -2.48
CA GLY A 253 -14.47 -35.53 -3.02
C GLY A 253 -14.63 -35.45 -4.55
N ILE A 254 -15.63 -36.15 -5.11
CA ILE A 254 -15.84 -36.24 -6.58
C ILE A 254 -16.01 -34.86 -7.26
N ALA A 255 -16.52 -33.85 -6.54
CA ALA A 255 -16.60 -32.49 -7.08
C ALA A 255 -15.23 -31.81 -7.20
N GLY A 256 -14.34 -32.01 -6.23
CA GLY A 256 -13.06 -31.31 -6.18
C GLY A 256 -12.00 -31.86 -7.15
N TRP A 257 -12.03 -33.15 -7.53
CA TRP A 257 -11.14 -33.63 -8.61
C TRP A 257 -11.55 -33.08 -9.98
N LEU A 258 -12.85 -32.86 -10.23
CA LEU A 258 -13.32 -32.24 -11.47
C LEU A 258 -12.82 -30.80 -11.55
N GLU A 259 -12.93 -30.05 -10.45
CA GLU A 259 -12.39 -28.69 -10.34
C GLU A 259 -10.87 -28.67 -10.55
N HIS A 260 -10.14 -29.57 -9.90
CA HIS A 260 -8.69 -29.71 -10.09
C HIS A 260 -8.33 -30.03 -11.56
N LEU A 261 -9.07 -30.95 -12.20
CA LEU A 261 -8.82 -31.28 -13.60
C LEU A 261 -9.16 -30.13 -14.53
N MET A 262 -10.22 -29.36 -14.26
CA MET A 262 -10.52 -28.13 -14.99
C MET A 262 -9.43 -27.07 -14.82
N LEU A 263 -8.90 -26.90 -13.61
CA LEU A 263 -7.78 -26.01 -13.33
C LEU A 263 -6.54 -26.44 -14.12
N VAL A 264 -6.09 -27.69 -14.02
CA VAL A 264 -4.90 -28.19 -14.74
C VAL A 264 -5.11 -28.13 -16.26
N ALA A 265 -6.28 -28.51 -16.76
CA ALA A 265 -6.56 -28.53 -18.20
C ALA A 265 -6.73 -27.13 -18.80
N GLY A 266 -7.27 -26.18 -18.02
CA GLY A 266 -7.71 -24.86 -18.47
C GLY A 266 -6.84 -23.69 -18.02
N LEU A 267 -5.88 -23.89 -17.12
CA LEU A 267 -4.92 -22.87 -16.67
C LEU A 267 -3.53 -23.14 -17.25
N ARG A 268 -2.94 -22.10 -17.83
CA ARG A 268 -1.55 -22.03 -18.24
C ARG A 268 -0.89 -20.95 -17.40
N LYS A 269 -0.11 -21.38 -16.40
CA LYS A 269 0.44 -20.52 -15.34
C LYS A 269 1.32 -19.42 -15.94
N ASN A 270 2.23 -19.76 -16.86
CA ASN A 270 3.14 -18.80 -17.47
C ASN A 270 2.43 -17.87 -18.46
N MET A 271 1.47 -18.37 -19.24
CA MET A 271 0.61 -17.51 -20.06
C MET A 271 -0.15 -16.48 -19.23
N THR A 272 -0.71 -16.92 -18.09
CA THR A 272 -1.45 -16.06 -17.16
C THR A 272 -0.51 -15.02 -16.56
N THR A 273 0.66 -15.46 -16.08
CA THR A 273 1.73 -14.60 -15.52
C THR A 273 2.18 -13.54 -16.51
N ASN A 274 2.43 -13.91 -17.78
CA ASN A 274 2.86 -12.96 -18.82
C ASN A 274 1.79 -11.91 -19.12
N ARG A 275 0.50 -12.28 -19.09
CA ARG A 275 -0.59 -11.30 -19.28
C ARG A 275 -0.80 -10.43 -18.05
N ALA A 276 -0.70 -11.00 -16.85
CA ALA A 276 -0.78 -10.25 -15.60
C ALA A 276 0.33 -9.21 -15.51
N PHE A 277 1.55 -9.55 -15.95
CA PHE A 277 2.68 -8.62 -15.96
C PHE A 277 2.36 -7.31 -16.68
N LEU A 278 1.66 -7.34 -17.83
CA LEU A 278 1.29 -6.13 -18.57
C LEU A 278 0.43 -5.17 -17.73
N TYR A 279 -0.43 -5.72 -16.86
CA TYR A 279 -1.25 -4.94 -15.94
C TYR A 279 -0.37 -4.19 -14.93
N PHE A 280 0.49 -4.93 -14.23
CA PHE A 280 1.32 -4.34 -13.18
C PHE A 280 2.40 -3.40 -13.74
N GLU A 281 2.99 -3.73 -14.90
CA GLU A 281 3.97 -2.88 -15.59
C GLU A 281 3.35 -1.53 -15.97
N HIS A 282 2.15 -1.53 -16.56
CA HIS A 282 1.43 -0.31 -16.91
C HIS A 282 1.23 0.61 -15.69
N TYR A 283 0.70 0.07 -14.59
CA TYR A 283 0.44 0.90 -13.41
C TYR A 283 1.71 1.30 -12.64
N ALA A 284 2.78 0.50 -12.72
CA ALA A 284 4.08 0.88 -12.19
C ALA A 284 4.63 2.09 -12.95
N ASP A 285 4.60 2.06 -14.28
CA ASP A 285 5.02 3.18 -15.12
C ASP A 285 4.11 4.40 -14.91
N LEU A 286 2.79 4.19 -14.85
CA LEU A 286 1.82 5.27 -14.64
C LEU A 286 2.03 5.99 -13.30
N SER A 287 2.34 5.25 -12.23
CA SER A 287 2.54 5.82 -10.87
C SER A 287 3.66 6.87 -10.79
N GLU A 288 4.57 6.88 -11.76
CA GLU A 288 5.72 7.78 -11.81
C GLU A 288 5.37 9.14 -12.46
N ASN A 289 4.14 9.28 -12.97
CA ASN A 289 3.68 10.46 -13.68
C ASN A 289 2.93 11.46 -12.76
N PRO A 290 2.76 12.72 -13.19
CA PRO A 290 1.93 13.70 -12.48
C PRO A 290 0.45 13.27 -12.36
N SER A 291 -0.26 13.78 -11.35
CA SER A 291 -1.66 13.41 -11.07
C SER A 291 -2.61 13.64 -12.25
N ALA A 292 -2.41 14.71 -13.03
CA ALA A 292 -3.20 14.96 -14.24
C ALA A 292 -3.04 13.86 -15.31
N VAL A 293 -1.85 13.27 -15.44
CA VAL A 293 -1.60 12.17 -16.38
C VAL A 293 -2.27 10.88 -15.86
N ILE A 294 -2.10 10.58 -14.58
CA ILE A 294 -2.76 9.45 -13.91
C ILE A 294 -4.29 9.53 -14.09
N ALA A 295 -4.87 10.70 -13.85
CA ALA A 295 -6.31 10.95 -13.98
C ALA A 295 -6.86 10.78 -15.40
N SER A 296 -6.00 10.93 -16.42
CA SER A 296 -6.38 10.81 -17.83
C SER A 296 -6.22 9.40 -18.39
N ASP A 297 -5.66 8.46 -17.62
CA ASP A 297 -5.39 7.11 -18.08
C ASP A 297 -6.68 6.30 -18.26
N VAL A 298 -6.72 5.51 -19.33
CA VAL A 298 -7.82 4.58 -19.63
C VAL A 298 -7.21 3.24 -20.04
N TYR A 299 -6.57 2.58 -19.08
CA TYR A 299 -5.99 1.27 -19.34
C TYR A 299 -7.07 0.23 -19.62
N LYS A 300 -6.84 -0.56 -20.68
CA LYS A 300 -7.59 -1.77 -20.97
C LYS A 300 -6.61 -2.87 -21.27
N MET A 301 -6.66 -3.94 -20.49
CA MET A 301 -5.83 -5.11 -20.74
C MET A 301 -6.09 -5.62 -22.17
N PRO A 302 -5.03 -5.90 -22.96
CA PRO A 302 -5.19 -6.48 -24.28
C PRO A 302 -6.00 -7.78 -24.22
N SER A 303 -7.01 -7.90 -25.10
CA SER A 303 -7.83 -9.12 -25.18
C SER A 303 -6.96 -10.34 -25.51
N PRO A 304 -7.29 -11.53 -24.97
CA PRO A 304 -6.52 -12.73 -25.27
C PRO A 304 -6.56 -13.04 -26.77
N THR A 305 -5.41 -13.44 -27.31
CA THR A 305 -5.30 -13.98 -28.66
C THR A 305 -6.07 -15.30 -28.78
N TRP A 306 -6.38 -15.74 -30.01
CA TRP A 306 -7.09 -17.00 -30.22
C TRP A 306 -6.41 -18.20 -29.53
N PRO A 307 -5.07 -18.39 -29.64
CA PRO A 307 -4.37 -19.44 -28.90
C PRO A 307 -4.55 -19.35 -27.38
N GLN A 308 -4.47 -18.15 -26.82
CA GLN A 308 -4.64 -17.93 -25.37
C GLN A 308 -6.06 -18.21 -24.90
N ARG A 309 -7.08 -17.90 -25.71
CA ARG A 309 -8.49 -18.20 -25.39
C ARG A 309 -8.73 -19.70 -25.27
N VAL A 310 -8.14 -20.47 -26.16
CA VAL A 310 -8.33 -21.93 -26.22
C VAL A 310 -7.47 -22.65 -25.17
N ARG A 311 -6.20 -22.24 -25.01
CA ARG A 311 -5.24 -22.92 -24.13
C ARG A 311 -5.36 -22.51 -22.67
N ASN A 312 -5.79 -21.28 -22.40
CA ASN A 312 -5.83 -20.70 -21.05
C ASN A 312 -7.22 -20.12 -20.67
N PRO A 313 -8.34 -20.83 -20.89
CA PRO A 313 -9.67 -20.29 -20.60
C PRO A 313 -9.84 -19.89 -19.12
N VAL A 314 -9.30 -20.67 -18.18
CA VAL A 314 -9.40 -20.38 -16.74
C VAL A 314 -8.52 -19.19 -16.39
N GLY A 315 -7.27 -19.16 -16.85
CA GLY A 315 -6.39 -18.03 -16.58
C GLY A 315 -6.92 -16.71 -17.14
N ASN A 316 -7.53 -16.72 -18.33
CA ASN A 316 -8.16 -15.52 -18.87
C ASN A 316 -9.34 -15.04 -18.00
N HIS A 317 -10.16 -15.97 -17.48
CA HIS A 317 -11.26 -15.63 -16.59
C HIS A 317 -10.77 -15.06 -15.25
N LEU A 318 -9.69 -15.63 -14.68
CA LEU A 318 -9.05 -15.10 -13.47
C LEU A 318 -8.54 -13.67 -13.72
N LEU A 319 -7.86 -13.41 -14.84
CA LEU A 319 -7.38 -12.08 -15.18
C LEU A 319 -8.51 -11.06 -15.35
N ASP A 320 -9.67 -11.46 -15.86
CA ASP A 320 -10.82 -10.56 -16.04
C ASP A 320 -11.53 -10.21 -14.71
N SER A 321 -11.30 -10.98 -13.64
CA SER A 321 -12.04 -10.85 -12.36
C SER A 321 -11.16 -10.54 -11.14
N ALA A 322 -9.87 -10.87 -11.17
CA ALA A 322 -8.99 -10.85 -10.00
C ALA A 322 -8.21 -9.55 -9.81
N PHE A 323 -8.16 -8.66 -10.79
CA PHE A 323 -7.38 -7.43 -10.64
C PHE A 323 -8.13 -6.36 -9.84
N PRO A 324 -7.50 -5.77 -8.82
CA PRO A 324 -8.08 -4.67 -8.08
C PRO A 324 -8.07 -3.40 -8.93
N ASP A 325 -8.93 -2.43 -8.62
CA ASP A 325 -8.99 -1.13 -9.30
C ASP A 325 -7.76 -0.27 -8.96
N MET A 326 -6.66 -0.50 -9.70
CA MET A 326 -5.35 0.14 -9.44
C MET A 326 -5.39 1.68 -9.43
N PRO A 327 -6.16 2.37 -10.30
CA PRO A 327 -6.32 3.81 -10.25
C PRO A 327 -6.64 4.37 -8.86
N GLU A 328 -7.47 3.68 -8.05
CA GLU A 328 -7.79 4.15 -6.69
C GLU A 328 -6.53 4.26 -5.81
N TYR A 329 -5.60 3.32 -5.94
CA TYR A 329 -4.35 3.34 -5.17
C TYR A 329 -3.38 4.42 -5.66
N LEU A 330 -3.31 4.65 -6.97
CA LEU A 330 -2.51 5.75 -7.53
C LEU A 330 -3.04 7.11 -7.07
N TYR A 331 -4.38 7.28 -7.02
CA TYR A 331 -4.99 8.51 -6.54
C TYR A 331 -4.64 8.82 -5.08
N ARG A 332 -4.48 7.82 -4.22
CA ARG A 332 -4.07 8.05 -2.82
C ARG A 332 -2.71 8.74 -2.73
N LEU A 333 -1.71 8.32 -3.51
CA LEU A 333 -0.42 9.01 -3.56
C LEU A 333 -0.49 10.38 -4.25
N ALA A 334 -1.32 10.52 -5.28
CA ALA A 334 -1.58 11.80 -5.93
C ALA A 334 -2.24 12.82 -4.98
N HIS A 335 -3.17 12.38 -4.13
CA HIS A 335 -3.78 13.20 -3.08
C HIS A 335 -2.76 13.60 -2.02
N LEU A 336 -1.88 12.69 -1.62
CA LEU A 336 -0.80 12.98 -0.68
C LEU A 336 0.18 14.03 -1.23
N ASP A 337 0.59 13.94 -2.50
CA ASP A 337 1.40 14.98 -3.16
C ASP A 337 0.67 16.33 -3.16
N ALA A 338 -0.63 16.32 -3.48
CA ALA A 338 -1.45 17.53 -3.46
C ALA A 338 -1.55 18.13 -2.05
N GLN A 339 -1.67 17.32 -0.99
CA GLN A 339 -1.68 17.79 0.39
C GLN A 339 -0.33 18.41 0.80
N LEU A 340 0.79 17.80 0.42
CA LEU A 340 2.12 18.40 0.66
C LEU A 340 2.25 19.76 -0.03
N ARG A 341 1.82 19.87 -1.29
CA ARG A 341 1.80 21.15 -2.02
C ARG A 341 0.91 22.16 -1.31
N LEU A 342 -0.29 21.74 -0.91
CA LEU A 342 -1.24 22.60 -0.20
C LEU A 342 -0.69 23.08 1.15
N LEU A 343 0.11 22.27 1.84
CA LEU A 343 0.73 22.68 3.10
C LEU A 343 1.67 23.90 2.91
N SER A 344 2.28 24.06 1.73
CA SER A 344 3.09 25.25 1.43
C SER A 344 2.28 26.54 1.42
N TRP A 345 1.01 26.47 0.99
CA TRP A 345 0.09 27.62 0.98
C TRP A 345 -0.19 28.12 2.41
N PHE A 346 -0.20 27.26 3.42
CA PHE A 346 -0.35 27.70 4.81
C PHE A 346 0.84 28.53 5.33
N ARG A 347 2.01 28.46 4.68
CA ARG A 347 3.15 29.36 4.98
C ARG A 347 3.08 30.67 4.23
N HIS A 348 2.63 30.61 2.98
CA HIS A 348 2.56 31.76 2.07
C HIS A 348 1.20 31.79 1.36
N PRO A 349 0.12 32.22 2.06
CA PRO A 349 -1.25 32.17 1.51
C PRO A 349 -1.46 33.07 0.29
N ASP A 350 -0.52 34.00 0.05
CA ASP A 350 -0.47 34.92 -1.08
C ASP A 350 0.07 34.28 -2.37
N GLN A 351 0.69 33.09 -2.29
CA GLN A 351 1.21 32.39 -3.46
C GLN A 351 0.11 31.58 -4.16
N THR A 352 0.04 31.73 -5.48
CA THR A 352 -0.79 30.87 -6.33
C THR A 352 -0.14 29.49 -6.48
N LEU A 353 -0.89 28.44 -6.15
CA LEU A 353 -0.44 27.06 -6.37
C LEU A 353 -1.11 26.48 -7.63
N PRO A 354 -0.34 25.90 -8.56
CA PRO A 354 -0.92 25.21 -9.70
C PRO A 354 -1.66 23.97 -9.23
N ASN A 355 -2.84 23.71 -9.79
CA ASN A 355 -3.63 22.53 -9.47
C ASN A 355 -2.96 21.27 -10.04
N PRO A 356 -2.50 20.31 -9.22
CA PRO A 356 -1.79 19.13 -9.71
C PRO A 356 -2.69 18.18 -10.53
N TRP A 357 -4.02 18.34 -10.44
CA TRP A 357 -5.01 17.53 -11.16
C TRP A 357 -5.37 18.09 -12.54
N SER A 358 -4.90 19.29 -12.88
CA SER A 358 -5.14 19.94 -14.16
C SER A 358 -3.87 19.91 -15.02
N PRO A 359 -3.93 19.48 -16.29
CA PRO A 359 -2.77 19.50 -17.19
C PRO A 359 -2.16 20.90 -17.34
N ASP A 360 -3.01 21.93 -17.38
CA ASP A 360 -2.60 23.33 -17.53
C ASP A 360 -2.30 24.01 -16.19
N GLY A 361 -2.45 23.28 -15.07
CA GLY A 361 -2.34 23.84 -13.72
C GLY A 361 -3.53 24.72 -13.31
N ASP A 362 -4.55 24.82 -14.16
CA ASP A 362 -5.75 25.62 -13.92
C ASP A 362 -6.59 25.09 -12.76
N GLY A 363 -7.16 26.02 -12.00
CA GLY A 363 -8.04 25.71 -10.87
C GLY A 363 -7.52 26.34 -9.58
N ASN A 364 -8.22 27.38 -9.14
CA ASN A 364 -7.93 28.01 -7.87
C ASN A 364 -8.30 27.08 -6.71
N LEU A 365 -7.54 27.18 -5.62
CA LEU A 365 -7.88 26.55 -4.35
C LEU A 365 -9.31 26.91 -3.94
N GLN A 366 -10.06 25.91 -3.47
CA GLN A 366 -11.44 26.08 -3.05
C GLN A 366 -11.57 25.78 -1.56
N LYS A 367 -12.26 26.67 -0.86
CA LYS A 367 -12.68 26.44 0.53
C LYS A 367 -13.97 25.62 0.51
N THR A 368 -13.89 24.37 0.96
CA THR A 368 -15.02 23.44 1.03
C THR A 368 -15.33 23.19 2.51
N GLY A 369 -16.32 23.92 3.05
CA GLY A 369 -16.66 23.84 4.47
C GLY A 369 -15.51 24.28 5.37
N LYS A 370 -14.93 23.35 6.13
CA LYS A 370 -13.80 23.57 7.05
C LYS A 370 -12.47 23.10 6.47
N GLU A 371 -12.34 23.02 5.15
CA GLU A 371 -11.14 22.55 4.48
C GLU A 371 -10.76 23.49 3.34
N MET A 372 -9.47 23.60 3.06
CA MET A 372 -8.95 24.12 1.80
C MET A 372 -8.63 22.94 0.89
N CYS A 373 -8.99 23.01 -0.39
CA CYS A 373 -8.87 21.90 -1.32
C CYS A 373 -8.36 22.32 -2.69
N PHE A 374 -7.60 21.46 -3.35
CA PHE A 374 -7.50 21.49 -4.81
C PHE A 374 -8.80 20.93 -5.42
N PRO A 375 -9.43 21.66 -6.37
CA PRO A 375 -10.66 21.19 -7.01
C PRO A 375 -10.34 20.02 -7.95
N THR A 376 -11.04 18.90 -7.75
CA THR A 376 -10.93 17.70 -8.59
C THR A 376 -12.14 16.78 -8.36
N SER A 377 -12.55 16.06 -9.41
CA SER A 377 -13.60 15.02 -9.32
C SER A 377 -13.12 13.74 -8.63
N PHE A 378 -11.81 13.59 -8.40
CA PHE A 378 -11.23 12.40 -7.75
C PHE A 378 -11.22 12.48 -6.23
N ASN A 379 -11.63 13.59 -5.62
CA ASN A 379 -11.79 13.68 -4.17
C ASN A 379 -12.92 12.72 -3.72
N THR A 380 -12.61 11.83 -2.78
CA THR A 380 -13.55 10.86 -2.18
C THR A 380 -13.50 10.93 -0.66
N ASP A 381 -14.41 10.27 0.06
CA ASP A 381 -14.35 10.25 1.53
C ASP A 381 -13.05 9.62 2.08
N LYS A 382 -12.41 8.73 1.32
CA LYS A 382 -11.19 8.01 1.72
C LYS A 382 -9.90 8.77 1.39
N ALA A 383 -9.90 9.60 0.35
CA ALA A 383 -8.71 10.32 -0.10
C ALA A 383 -9.10 11.65 -0.76
N ARG A 384 -8.51 12.74 -0.28
CA ARG A 384 -8.84 14.11 -0.72
C ARG A 384 -7.60 14.98 -0.79
N SER A 385 -7.56 15.85 -1.79
CA SER A 385 -6.54 16.89 -1.94
C SER A 385 -6.84 18.11 -1.05
N CYS A 386 -7.16 17.85 0.22
CA CYS A 386 -7.66 18.84 1.15
C CYS A 386 -6.85 18.84 2.45
N LEU A 387 -6.74 20.02 3.07
CA LEU A 387 -6.20 20.20 4.41
C LEU A 387 -7.20 20.99 5.28
N PRO A 388 -7.31 20.66 6.58
CA PRO A 388 -8.31 21.23 7.47
C PRO A 388 -7.99 22.68 7.87
N LEU A 389 -9.04 23.44 8.17
CA LEU A 389 -9.00 24.81 8.68
C LEU A 389 -9.52 24.86 10.12
N LEU A 390 -8.88 25.65 10.99
CA LEU A 390 -9.31 25.83 12.39
C LEU A 390 -10.69 26.47 12.49
N THR A 391 -11.09 27.28 11.52
CA THR A 391 -12.46 27.80 11.34
C THR A 391 -12.54 28.58 10.03
N GLY A 392 -13.74 28.68 9.46
CA GLY A 392 -13.96 29.54 8.31
C GLY A 392 -13.64 30.98 8.69
N GLY A 393 -12.51 31.50 8.16
CA GLY A 393 -12.22 32.93 8.20
C GLY A 393 -13.44 33.69 7.70
N SER A 394 -13.90 34.60 8.57
CA SER A 394 -14.85 35.69 8.35
C SER A 394 -14.63 36.41 7.03
#